data_AF-A0A3S1F5F6-F1
#
_entry.id   AF-A0A3S1F5F6-F1
#
_cell.length_a   1.000
_cell.length_b   1.000
_cell.length_c   1.000
_cell.angle_alpha   90.00
_cell.angle_beta   90.00
_cell.angle_gamma   90.00
#
_symmetry.space_group_name_H-M   'P 1'
#
loop_
_entity.id
_entity.type
_entity.pdbx_description
1 polymer ?
#
loop_
_entity_poly.entity_id
_entity_poly.type
_entity_poly.pdbx_seq_one_letter_code
_entity_poly.pdbx_strand_id
1 'polypeptide(L)'
;YVISIAYQAKDPALATAITKAYSDAYLADQLDASFDATERAAVWLQGRLTELRESSQGAALAVEKFRAEHGLAVNNNGQLISDKQLSDLNEQLIEAQADTARASARYQQYKSIVESGSDNAFRDAAISADQPSNSVISTLKTRYLTVAKRQQDIEANFGAEHPQAVALAKEKADISAQIFGELKQLTESYRNEYEVALARETALRANV
;
A
#
# COMPACT_ATOMS: atom_id res chain seq x y z
N TYR A 1 -18.70 65.28 -34.12
CA TYR A 1 -19.17 65.74 -35.44
C TYR A 1 -20.56 66.33 -35.28
N VAL A 2 -20.86 67.45 -35.94
CA VAL A 2 -22.20 68.05 -35.98
C VAL A 2 -22.72 67.89 -37.41
N ILE A 3 -23.88 67.27 -37.58
CA ILE A 3 -24.52 67.09 -38.89
C ILE A 3 -25.69 68.08 -38.96
N SER A 4 -25.72 68.89 -40.03
CA SER A 4 -26.79 69.85 -40.28
C SER A 4 -27.61 69.37 -41.48
N ILE A 5 -28.93 69.26 -41.30
CA ILE A 5 -29.87 68.86 -42.34
C ILE A 5 -30.77 70.06 -42.64
N ALA A 6 -30.79 70.49 -43.89
CA ALA A 6 -31.62 71.60 -44.35
C ALA A 6 -32.34 71.22 -45.65
N TYR A 7 -33.61 71.58 -45.75
CA TYR A 7 -34.43 71.37 -46.93
C TYR A 7 -35.28 72.61 -47.20
N GLN A 8 -35.39 73.00 -48.47
CA GLN A 8 -36.14 74.21 -48.87
C GLN A 8 -37.36 73.81 -49.68
N ALA A 9 -38.55 74.22 -49.20
CA ALA A 9 -39.81 74.09 -49.91
C ALA A 9 -40.67 75.34 -49.74
N LYS A 10 -41.63 75.52 -50.66
CA LYS A 10 -42.60 76.62 -50.59
C LYS A 10 -43.60 76.44 -49.45
N ASP A 11 -43.88 75.18 -49.08
CA ASP A 11 -44.73 74.83 -47.94
C ASP A 11 -43.84 74.61 -46.69
N PRO A 12 -44.00 75.44 -45.64
CA PRO A 12 -43.27 75.27 -44.39
C PRO A 12 -43.51 73.92 -43.71
N ALA A 13 -44.74 73.38 -43.77
CA ALA A 13 -45.08 72.11 -43.14
C ALA A 13 -44.34 70.94 -43.81
N LEU A 14 -44.27 70.97 -45.15
CA LEU A 14 -43.50 70.02 -45.94
C LEU A 14 -42.00 70.11 -45.64
N ALA A 15 -41.45 71.32 -45.51
CA ALA A 15 -40.03 71.51 -45.21
C ALA A 15 -39.63 70.92 -43.84
N THR A 16 -40.48 71.13 -42.82
CA THR A 16 -40.28 70.55 -41.49
C THR A 16 -40.43 69.03 -41.50
N ALA A 17 -41.46 68.51 -42.16
CA ALA A 17 -41.71 67.07 -42.22
C ALA A 17 -40.55 66.32 -42.87
N ILE A 18 -40.01 66.84 -43.98
CA ILE A 18 -38.88 66.21 -44.68
C ILE A 18 -37.60 66.27 -43.83
N THR A 19 -37.27 67.43 -43.26
CA THR A 19 -36.06 67.58 -42.43
C THR A 19 -36.10 66.65 -41.20
N LYS A 20 -37.27 66.52 -40.57
CA LYS A 20 -37.49 65.59 -39.45
C LYS A 20 -37.37 64.13 -39.91
N ALA A 21 -38.01 63.76 -41.00
CA ALA A 21 -37.95 62.40 -41.53
C ALA A 21 -36.50 61.95 -41.84
N TYR A 22 -35.68 62.83 -42.44
CA TYR A 22 -34.26 62.53 -42.68
C TYR A 22 -33.43 62.48 -41.39
N SER A 23 -33.70 63.34 -40.42
CA SER A 23 -33.04 63.29 -39.10
C SER A 23 -33.35 61.98 -38.37
N ASP A 24 -34.62 61.58 -38.34
CA ASP A 24 -35.09 60.34 -37.70
C ASP A 24 -34.54 59.11 -38.43
N ALA A 25 -34.53 59.12 -39.77
CA ALA A 25 -33.97 58.04 -40.59
C ALA A 25 -32.45 57.90 -40.39
N TYR A 26 -31.70 59.00 -40.30
CA TYR A 26 -30.25 58.97 -40.05
C TYR A 26 -29.94 58.41 -38.66
N LEU A 27 -30.70 58.81 -37.64
CA LEU A 27 -30.53 58.28 -36.28
C LEU A 27 -30.84 56.78 -36.23
N ALA A 28 -31.91 56.35 -36.89
CA ALA A 28 -32.27 54.93 -37.03
C ALA A 28 -31.17 54.14 -37.75
N ASP A 29 -30.67 54.62 -38.88
CA ASP A 29 -29.59 53.98 -39.64
C ASP A 29 -28.30 53.86 -38.81
N GLN A 30 -27.93 54.89 -38.05
CA GLN A 30 -26.75 54.83 -37.18
C GLN A 30 -26.91 53.86 -36.01
N LEU A 31 -28.12 53.76 -35.43
CA LEU A 31 -28.44 52.78 -34.40
C LEU A 31 -28.42 51.35 -34.97
N ASP A 32 -29.04 51.13 -36.12
CA ASP A 32 -29.06 49.84 -36.82
C ASP A 32 -27.66 49.39 -37.22
N ALA A 33 -26.83 50.29 -37.75
CA ALA A 33 -25.43 50.00 -38.07
C ALA A 33 -24.59 49.63 -36.83
N SER A 34 -24.81 50.30 -35.69
CA SER A 34 -24.16 49.96 -34.43
C SER A 34 -24.65 48.62 -33.87
N PHE A 35 -25.94 48.32 -34.01
CA PHE A 35 -26.54 47.06 -33.57
C PHE A 35 -26.00 45.89 -34.40
N ASP A 36 -26.00 46.02 -35.73
CA ASP A 36 -25.46 45.03 -36.68
C ASP A 36 -23.94 44.78 -36.46
N ALA A 37 -23.15 45.84 -36.21
CA ALA A 37 -21.74 45.68 -35.83
C ALA A 37 -21.57 44.91 -34.51
N THR A 38 -22.40 45.20 -33.50
CA THR A 38 -22.36 44.54 -32.19
C THR A 38 -22.82 43.08 -32.28
N GLU A 39 -23.88 42.81 -33.03
CA GLU A 39 -24.41 41.47 -33.27
C GLU A 39 -23.37 40.60 -33.98
N ARG A 40 -22.74 41.10 -35.05
CA ARG A 40 -21.65 40.40 -35.74
C ARG A 40 -20.48 40.10 -34.81
N ALA A 41 -20.08 41.05 -33.96
CA ALA A 41 -19.02 40.84 -32.98
C ALA A 41 -19.41 39.77 -31.95
N ALA A 42 -20.67 39.78 -31.47
CA ALA A 42 -21.18 38.78 -30.53
C ALA A 42 -21.20 37.37 -31.16
N VAL A 43 -21.68 37.23 -32.40
CA VAL A 43 -21.68 35.95 -33.14
C VAL A 43 -20.26 35.44 -33.35
N TRP A 44 -19.32 36.31 -33.73
CA TRP A 44 -17.92 35.95 -33.89
C TRP A 44 -17.28 35.48 -32.57
N LEU A 45 -17.51 36.21 -31.48
CA LEU A 45 -17.03 35.82 -30.15
C LEU A 45 -17.63 34.49 -29.69
N GLN A 46 -18.92 34.25 -29.94
CA GLN A 46 -19.57 32.99 -29.62
C GLN A 46 -18.94 31.83 -30.40
N GLY A 47 -18.66 32.01 -31.70
CA GLY A 47 -17.95 31.03 -32.50
C GLY A 47 -16.55 30.76 -31.95
N ARG A 48 -15.81 31.81 -31.59
CA ARG A 48 -14.46 31.68 -31.02
C ARG A 48 -14.47 30.99 -29.66
N LEU A 49 -15.48 31.23 -28.83
CA LEU A 49 -15.66 30.55 -27.55
C LEU A 49 -15.94 29.06 -27.75
N THR A 50 -16.77 28.69 -28.72
CA THR A 50 -17.03 27.28 -29.07
C THR A 50 -15.74 26.60 -29.53
N GLU A 51 -15.01 27.20 -30.46
CA GLU A 51 -13.73 26.67 -30.96
C GLU A 51 -12.72 26.48 -29.83
N LEU A 52 -12.58 27.48 -28.94
CA LEU A 52 -11.65 27.39 -27.82
C LEU A 52 -12.07 26.30 -26.82
N ARG A 53 -13.37 26.13 -26.59
CA ARG A 53 -13.92 25.07 -25.74
C ARG A 53 -13.61 23.69 -26.31
N GLU A 54 -13.86 23.49 -27.61
CA GLU A 54 -13.57 22.23 -28.30
C GLU A 54 -12.08 21.93 -28.30
N SER A 55 -11.24 22.93 -28.60
CA SER A 55 -9.78 22.79 -28.56
C SER A 55 -9.26 22.44 -27.15
N SER A 56 -9.77 23.11 -26.11
CA SER A 56 -9.42 22.83 -24.72
C SER A 56 -9.83 21.41 -24.30
N GLN A 57 -11.03 20.96 -24.67
CA GLN A 57 -11.50 19.60 -24.39
C GLN A 57 -10.67 18.56 -25.16
N GLY A 58 -10.35 18.81 -26.43
CA GLY A 58 -9.51 17.94 -27.24
C GLY A 58 -8.10 17.81 -26.68
N ALA A 59 -7.49 18.92 -26.26
CA ALA A 59 -6.17 18.93 -25.61
C ALA A 59 -6.19 18.17 -24.28
N ALA A 60 -7.21 18.37 -23.43
CA ALA A 60 -7.35 17.64 -22.18
C ALA A 60 -7.50 16.13 -22.41
N LEU A 61 -8.33 15.72 -23.39
CA LEU A 61 -8.50 14.33 -23.76
C LEU A 61 -7.21 13.71 -24.31
N ALA A 62 -6.43 14.46 -25.11
CA ALA A 62 -5.15 14.00 -25.64
C ALA A 62 -4.13 13.74 -24.52
N VAL A 63 -4.06 14.62 -23.51
CA VAL A 63 -3.20 14.42 -22.34
C VAL A 63 -3.61 13.19 -21.55
N GLU A 64 -4.92 12.99 -21.31
CA GLU A 64 -5.40 11.81 -20.59
C GLU A 64 -5.17 10.51 -21.36
N LYS A 65 -5.35 10.52 -22.70
CA LYS A 65 -4.99 9.37 -23.56
C LYS A 65 -3.50 9.06 -23.48
N PHE A 66 -2.65 10.08 -23.60
CA PHE A 66 -1.20 9.91 -23.49
C PHE A 66 -0.82 9.32 -22.12
N ARG A 67 -1.41 9.82 -21.03
CA ARG A 67 -1.19 9.26 -19.68
C ARG A 67 -1.62 7.80 -19.60
N ALA A 68 -2.78 7.45 -20.13
CA ALA A 68 -3.29 6.08 -20.12
C ALA A 68 -2.42 5.13 -20.95
N GLU A 69 -2.02 5.54 -22.16
CA GLU A 69 -1.16 4.75 -23.06
C GLU A 69 0.25 4.52 -22.49
N HIS A 70 0.77 5.48 -21.73
CA HIS A 70 2.11 5.42 -21.13
C HIS A 70 2.13 5.04 -19.64
N GLY A 71 0.99 4.62 -19.06
CA GLY A 71 0.92 4.19 -17.65
C GLY A 71 1.12 5.31 -16.61
N LEU A 72 1.00 6.57 -17.01
CA LEU A 72 1.15 7.76 -16.15
C LEU A 72 -0.19 8.17 -15.53
N ALA A 73 -1.04 7.18 -15.23
CA ALA A 73 -2.33 7.43 -14.61
C ALA A 73 -2.11 8.04 -13.22
N VAL A 74 -2.89 9.06 -12.90
CA VAL A 74 -2.72 9.87 -11.70
C VAL A 74 -3.91 9.64 -10.77
N ASN A 75 -3.68 9.52 -9.46
CA ASN A 75 -4.75 9.43 -8.48
C ASN A 75 -5.41 10.80 -8.22
N ASN A 76 -6.47 10.83 -7.40
CA ASN A 76 -7.18 12.07 -7.04
C ASN A 76 -6.31 13.15 -6.38
N ASN A 77 -5.11 12.80 -5.90
CA ASN A 77 -4.17 13.69 -5.22
C ASN A 77 -3.04 14.19 -6.16
N GLY A 78 -3.07 13.85 -7.45
CA GLY A 78 -2.04 14.28 -8.39
C GLY A 78 -0.78 13.40 -8.42
N GLN A 79 -0.76 12.24 -7.75
CA GLN A 79 0.37 11.31 -7.74
C GLN A 79 0.20 10.18 -8.77
N LEU A 80 1.29 9.76 -9.42
CA LEU A 80 1.26 8.60 -10.31
C LEU A 80 0.86 7.34 -9.54
N ILE A 81 -0.05 6.56 -10.13
CA ILE A 81 -0.51 5.29 -9.56
C ILE A 81 0.66 4.30 -9.47
N SER A 82 1.58 4.32 -10.44
CA SER A 82 2.80 3.51 -10.43
C SER A 82 3.69 3.79 -9.22
N ASP A 83 3.87 5.07 -8.86
CA ASP A 83 4.72 5.48 -7.75
C ASP A 83 4.12 5.00 -6.42
N LYS A 84 2.79 5.10 -6.28
CA LYS A 84 2.09 4.56 -5.12
C LYS A 84 2.20 3.05 -5.04
N GLN A 85 1.98 2.33 -6.14
CA GLN A 85 2.12 0.88 -6.18
C GLN A 85 3.54 0.44 -5.81
N LEU A 86 4.56 1.14 -6.31
CA LEU A 86 5.96 0.87 -5.98
C LEU A 86 6.26 1.15 -4.49
N SER A 87 5.71 2.22 -3.93
CA SER A 87 5.82 2.50 -2.50
C SER A 87 5.18 1.40 -1.66
N ASP A 88 3.95 1.01 -1.99
CA ASP A 88 3.21 -0.04 -1.27
C ASP A 88 3.92 -1.41 -1.38
N LEU A 89 4.53 -1.72 -2.55
CA LEU A 89 5.35 -2.92 -2.74
C LEU A 89 6.65 -2.88 -1.92
N ASN A 90 7.31 -1.73 -1.84
CA ASN A 90 8.50 -1.55 -1.01
C ASN A 90 8.19 -1.72 0.49
N GLU A 91 7.07 -1.17 0.96
CA GLU A 91 6.61 -1.37 2.35
C GLU A 91 6.37 -2.87 2.63
N GLN A 92 5.66 -3.56 1.73
CA GLN A 92 5.44 -5.00 1.86
C GLN A 92 6.75 -5.81 1.81
N LEU A 93 7.73 -5.40 0.99
CA LEU A 93 9.04 -6.04 0.94
C LEU A 93 9.80 -5.88 2.26
N ILE A 94 9.78 -4.70 2.86
CA ILE A 94 10.43 -4.44 4.16
C ILE A 94 9.81 -5.32 5.25
N GLU A 95 8.48 -5.43 5.29
CA GLU A 95 7.78 -6.31 6.22
C GLU A 95 8.16 -7.78 6.00
N ALA A 96 8.16 -8.24 4.75
CA ALA A 96 8.52 -9.60 4.41
C ALA A 96 9.98 -9.93 4.79
N GLN A 97 10.92 -8.99 4.59
CA GLN A 97 12.31 -9.14 5.02
C GLN A 97 12.42 -9.26 6.54
N ALA A 98 11.68 -8.46 7.29
CA ALA A 98 11.66 -8.53 8.75
C ALA A 98 11.11 -9.88 9.23
N ASP A 99 10.06 -10.39 8.60
CA ASP A 99 9.47 -11.70 8.91
C ASP A 99 10.41 -12.86 8.57
N THR A 100 11.06 -12.84 7.41
CA THR A 100 12.10 -13.82 7.04
C THR A 100 13.24 -13.82 8.05
N ALA A 101 13.72 -12.64 8.48
CA ALA A 101 14.79 -12.53 9.45
C ALA A 101 14.37 -13.11 10.82
N ARG A 102 13.16 -12.81 11.29
CA ARG A 102 12.61 -13.38 12.53
C ARG A 102 12.48 -14.90 12.46
N ALA A 103 11.92 -15.43 11.37
CA ALA A 103 11.75 -16.85 11.15
C ALA A 103 13.10 -17.58 11.04
N SER A 104 14.06 -16.99 10.31
CA SER A 104 15.44 -17.50 10.20
C SER A 104 16.13 -17.55 11.55
N ALA A 105 16.04 -16.50 12.36
CA ALA A 105 16.65 -16.46 13.69
C ALA A 105 16.09 -17.57 14.60
N ARG A 106 14.77 -17.77 14.59
CA ARG A 106 14.09 -18.84 15.34
C ARG A 106 14.54 -20.22 14.86
N TYR A 107 14.52 -20.47 13.56
CA TYR A 107 14.97 -21.74 12.99
C TYR A 107 16.44 -22.03 13.35
N GLN A 108 17.34 -21.07 13.18
CA GLN A 108 18.76 -21.23 13.50
C GLN A 108 18.99 -21.50 15.00
N GLN A 109 18.25 -20.84 15.88
CA GLN A 109 18.32 -21.05 17.32
C GLN A 109 17.90 -22.48 17.71
N TYR A 110 16.80 -22.99 17.16
CA TYR A 110 16.35 -24.35 17.47
C TYR A 110 17.19 -25.42 16.77
N LYS A 111 17.68 -25.13 15.56
CA LYS A 111 18.63 -25.99 14.84
C LYS A 111 19.92 -26.17 15.63
N SER A 112 20.52 -25.11 16.18
CA SER A 112 21.74 -25.23 16.98
C SER A 112 21.54 -26.03 18.27
N ILE A 113 20.37 -25.91 18.91
CA ILE A 113 19.97 -26.73 20.07
C ILE A 113 19.87 -28.22 19.69
N VAL A 114 19.28 -28.54 18.54
CA VAL A 114 19.19 -29.93 18.09
C VAL A 114 20.56 -30.50 17.67
N GLU A 115 21.40 -29.68 17.04
CA GLU A 115 22.75 -30.05 16.60
C GLU A 115 23.74 -30.23 17.76
N SER A 116 23.54 -29.53 18.89
CA SER A 116 24.37 -29.67 20.09
C SER A 116 24.14 -31.00 20.85
N GLY A 117 23.15 -31.78 20.43
CA GLY A 117 22.84 -33.12 20.92
C GLY A 117 21.88 -33.16 22.10
N SER A 118 21.33 -34.35 22.38
CA SER A 118 20.32 -34.62 23.42
C SER A 118 20.64 -33.97 24.77
N ASP A 119 21.87 -34.09 25.24
CA ASP A 119 22.25 -33.68 26.60
C ASP A 119 22.38 -32.15 26.76
N ASN A 120 22.71 -31.45 25.68
CA ASN A 120 22.80 -29.99 25.66
C ASN A 120 21.48 -29.33 25.29
N ALA A 121 20.66 -29.99 24.47
CA ALA A 121 19.33 -29.52 24.07
C ALA A 121 18.41 -29.23 25.27
N PHE A 122 18.60 -29.98 26.37
CA PHE A 122 17.88 -29.77 27.63
C PHE A 122 18.42 -28.57 28.45
N ARG A 123 19.74 -28.35 28.42
CA ARG A 123 20.44 -27.34 29.23
C ARG A 123 20.32 -25.95 28.64
N ASP A 124 20.22 -25.84 27.31
CA ASP A 124 20.03 -24.55 26.65
C ASP A 124 18.66 -23.97 27.01
N ALA A 125 18.70 -23.04 27.96
CA ALA A 125 17.59 -22.23 28.45
C ALA A 125 16.98 -21.28 27.39
N ALA A 126 17.37 -21.42 26.12
CA ALA A 126 16.90 -20.64 24.98
C ALA A 126 15.47 -21.01 24.54
N ILE A 127 14.88 -22.05 25.13
CA ILE A 127 13.46 -22.34 25.06
C ILE A 127 12.73 -21.33 25.96
N SER A 128 12.68 -20.06 25.55
CA SER A 128 11.95 -19.01 26.25
C SER A 128 10.50 -19.43 26.40
N ALA A 129 10.00 -19.44 27.65
CA ALA A 129 8.65 -19.82 28.05
C ALA A 129 7.53 -18.91 27.48
N ASP A 130 7.88 -17.96 26.63
CA ASP A 130 7.01 -16.89 26.13
C ASP A 130 6.41 -17.19 24.74
N GLN A 131 6.50 -18.44 24.29
CA GLN A 131 5.84 -18.89 23.06
C GLN A 131 4.78 -19.97 23.38
N PRO A 132 3.52 -19.77 22.96
CA PRO A 132 2.41 -20.66 23.30
C PRO A 132 2.53 -22.08 22.73
N SER A 133 3.37 -22.30 21.71
CA SER A 133 3.67 -23.62 21.14
C SER A 133 4.54 -24.52 22.03
N ASN A 134 4.97 -24.04 23.20
CA ASN A 134 6.00 -24.68 24.02
C ASN A 134 5.48 -25.43 25.27
N SER A 135 4.16 -25.64 25.38
CA SER A 135 3.53 -26.20 26.58
C SER A 135 3.91 -27.67 26.84
N VAL A 136 4.10 -28.48 25.80
CA VAL A 136 4.50 -29.89 25.90
C VAL A 136 5.93 -30.03 26.40
N ILE A 137 6.88 -29.30 25.78
CA ILE A 137 8.29 -29.29 26.18
C ILE A 137 8.44 -28.80 27.63
N SER A 138 7.70 -27.74 28.00
CA SER A 138 7.67 -27.25 29.38
C SER A 138 7.19 -28.33 30.36
N THR A 139 6.10 -29.04 30.03
CA THR A 139 5.57 -30.14 30.84
C THR A 139 6.58 -31.30 30.98
N LEU A 140 7.22 -31.71 29.89
CA LEU A 140 8.25 -32.75 29.89
C LEU A 140 9.47 -32.33 30.71
N LYS A 141 9.87 -31.06 30.65
CA LYS A 141 10.96 -30.50 31.46
C LYS A 141 10.64 -30.52 32.94
N THR A 142 9.43 -30.16 33.35
CA THR A 142 8.98 -30.27 34.74
C THR A 142 9.00 -31.72 35.23
N ARG A 143 8.54 -32.66 34.39
CA ARG A 143 8.59 -34.09 34.71
C ARG A 143 10.04 -34.58 34.85
N TYR A 144 10.92 -34.21 33.92
CA TYR A 144 12.35 -34.54 33.97
C TYR A 144 12.98 -34.07 35.28
N LEU A 145 12.76 -32.81 35.67
CA LEU A 145 13.32 -32.24 36.90
C LEU A 145 12.80 -32.96 38.15
N THR A 146 11.54 -33.39 38.13
CA THR A 146 10.94 -34.17 39.21
C THR A 146 11.59 -35.56 39.33
N VAL A 147 11.78 -36.27 38.21
CA VAL A 147 12.45 -37.58 38.18
C VAL A 147 13.92 -37.44 38.56
N ALA A 148 14.62 -36.42 38.06
CA ALA A 148 16.01 -36.15 38.38
C ALA A 148 16.24 -35.89 39.87
N LYS A 149 15.35 -35.12 40.51
CA LYS A 149 15.40 -34.89 41.97
C LYS A 149 15.21 -36.19 42.75
N ARG A 150 14.20 -37.00 42.39
CA ARG A 150 13.97 -38.31 43.02
C ARG A 150 15.15 -39.26 42.83
N GLN A 151 15.76 -39.26 41.64
CA GLN A 151 16.96 -40.05 41.36
C GLN A 151 18.09 -39.65 42.32
N GLN A 152 18.38 -38.35 42.44
CA GLN A 152 19.40 -37.85 43.37
C GLN A 152 19.12 -38.22 44.82
N ASP A 153 17.87 -38.11 45.27
CA ASP A 153 17.48 -38.48 46.64
C ASP A 153 17.71 -39.98 46.91
N ILE A 154 17.42 -40.86 45.96
CA ILE A 154 17.66 -42.31 46.09
C ILE A 154 19.16 -42.63 46.01
N GLU A 155 19.88 -42.01 45.08
CA GLU A 155 21.33 -42.21 44.93
C GLU A 155 22.10 -41.79 46.17
N ALA A 156 21.69 -40.69 46.82
CA ALA A 156 22.31 -40.20 48.05
C ALA A 156 22.08 -41.14 49.25
N ASN A 157 20.91 -41.79 49.34
CA ASN A 157 20.55 -42.63 50.47
C ASN A 157 20.93 -44.12 50.29
N PHE A 158 20.89 -44.63 49.05
CA PHE A 158 20.99 -46.06 48.75
C PHE A 158 22.06 -46.41 47.70
N GLY A 159 22.73 -45.41 47.13
CA GLY A 159 23.75 -45.59 46.09
C GLY A 159 23.19 -45.70 44.67
N ALA A 160 24.07 -45.53 43.68
CA ALA A 160 23.69 -45.50 42.26
C ALA A 160 23.23 -46.87 41.69
N GLU A 161 23.65 -47.98 42.30
CA GLU A 161 23.27 -49.32 41.86
C GLU A 161 21.92 -49.81 42.41
N HIS A 162 21.28 -49.01 43.28
CA HIS A 162 19.99 -49.38 43.84
C HIS A 162 18.94 -49.56 42.72
N PRO A 163 18.10 -50.62 42.72
CA PRO A 163 17.15 -50.89 41.64
C PRO A 163 16.23 -49.70 41.28
N GLN A 164 15.85 -48.90 42.29
CA GLN A 164 15.06 -47.68 42.05
C GLN A 164 15.87 -46.56 41.38
N ALA A 165 17.16 -46.41 41.69
CA ALA A 165 18.02 -45.43 41.03
C ALA A 165 18.18 -45.78 39.54
N VAL A 166 18.41 -47.06 39.22
CA VAL A 166 18.50 -47.55 37.84
C VAL A 166 17.19 -47.33 37.08
N ALA A 167 16.04 -47.62 37.70
CA ALA A 167 14.73 -47.38 37.09
C ALA A 167 14.48 -45.88 36.81
N LEU A 168 14.80 -45.00 37.76
CA LEU A 168 14.66 -43.54 37.61
C LEU A 168 15.63 -42.98 36.56
N ALA A 169 16.86 -43.51 36.47
CA ALA A 169 17.82 -43.14 35.44
C ALA A 169 17.28 -43.47 34.03
N LYS A 170 16.63 -44.63 33.87
CA LYS A 170 15.97 -45.02 32.62
C LYS A 170 14.79 -44.11 32.29
N GLU A 171 13.90 -43.83 33.26
CA GLU A 171 12.78 -42.90 33.04
C GLU A 171 13.28 -41.50 32.65
N LYS A 172 14.36 -41.02 33.28
CA LYS A 172 14.99 -39.74 32.95
C LYS A 172 15.51 -39.73 31.51
N ALA A 173 16.18 -40.79 31.07
CA ALA A 173 16.66 -40.93 29.70
C ALA A 173 15.51 -40.97 28.68
N ASP A 174 14.42 -41.69 29.00
CA ASP A 174 13.23 -41.77 28.15
C ASP A 174 12.56 -40.40 27.99
N ILE A 175 12.42 -39.62 29.08
CA ILE A 175 11.89 -38.24 29.01
C ILE A 175 12.82 -37.33 28.21
N SER A 176 14.14 -37.46 28.36
CA SER A 176 15.11 -36.69 27.57
C SER A 176 14.96 -36.96 26.07
N ALA A 177 14.80 -38.24 25.69
CA ALA A 177 14.56 -38.63 24.30
C ALA A 177 13.24 -38.05 23.75
N GLN A 178 12.18 -38.00 24.56
CA GLN A 178 10.92 -37.35 24.18
C GLN A 178 11.10 -35.85 23.93
N ILE A 179 11.77 -35.13 24.84
CA ILE A 179 12.07 -33.69 24.67
C ILE A 179 12.84 -33.45 23.37
N PHE A 180 13.85 -34.27 23.09
CA PHE A 180 14.64 -34.16 21.86
C PHE A 180 13.81 -34.42 20.59
N GLY A 181 12.87 -35.38 20.65
CA GLY A 181 11.92 -35.64 19.57
C GLY A 181 11.01 -34.44 19.28
N GLU A 182 10.44 -33.83 20.33
CA GLU A 182 9.61 -32.63 20.22
C GLU A 182 10.41 -31.44 19.66
N LEU A 183 11.64 -31.24 20.12
CA LEU A 183 12.53 -30.18 19.60
C LEU A 183 12.81 -30.36 18.11
N LYS A 184 13.03 -31.60 17.64
CA LYS A 184 13.19 -31.86 16.19
C LYS A 184 11.94 -31.49 15.40
N GLN A 185 10.77 -31.91 15.86
CA GLN A 185 9.51 -31.58 15.18
C GLN A 185 9.28 -30.06 15.12
N LEU A 186 9.59 -29.36 16.22
CA LEU A 186 9.47 -27.91 16.29
C LEU A 186 10.48 -27.20 15.37
N THR A 187 11.72 -27.68 15.31
CA THR A 187 12.74 -27.17 14.36
C THR A 187 12.28 -27.31 12.91
N GLU A 188 11.66 -28.44 12.54
CA GLU A 188 11.09 -28.62 11.20
C GLU A 188 9.91 -27.68 10.93
N SER A 189 9.05 -27.41 11.91
CA SER A 189 8.00 -26.39 11.79
C SER A 189 8.59 -25.02 11.50
N TYR A 190 9.61 -24.61 12.26
CA TYR A 190 10.28 -23.32 12.03
C TYR A 190 11.05 -23.25 10.71
N ARG A 191 11.59 -24.38 10.25
CA ARG A 191 12.17 -24.48 8.90
C ARG A 191 11.11 -24.17 7.84
N ASN A 192 9.93 -24.77 7.94
CA ASN A 192 8.83 -24.55 7.00
C ASN A 192 8.33 -23.10 7.06
N GLU A 193 8.17 -22.52 8.25
CA GLU A 193 7.81 -21.11 8.42
C GLU A 193 8.83 -20.17 7.77
N TYR A 194 10.13 -20.44 7.96
CA TYR A 194 11.21 -19.70 7.32
C TYR A 194 11.15 -19.81 5.79
N GLU A 195 10.94 -21.01 5.26
CA GLU A 195 10.84 -21.23 3.80
C GLU A 195 9.65 -20.49 3.18
N VAL A 196 8.50 -20.47 3.87
CA VAL A 196 7.31 -19.72 3.42
C VAL A 196 7.58 -18.21 3.45
N ALA A 197 8.20 -17.70 4.52
CA ALA A 197 8.57 -16.28 4.62
C ALA A 197 9.56 -15.87 3.53
N LEU A 198 10.59 -16.70 3.29
CA LEU A 198 11.58 -16.48 2.24
C LEU A 198 10.97 -16.51 0.84
N ALA A 199 10.03 -17.42 0.58
CA ALA A 199 9.32 -17.48 -0.70
C ALA A 199 8.50 -16.20 -0.93
N ARG A 200 7.82 -15.70 0.10
CA ARG A 200 7.07 -14.43 0.04
C ARG A 200 7.99 -13.24 -0.22
N GLU A 201 9.12 -13.13 0.48
CA GLU A 201 10.12 -12.08 0.26
C GLU A 201 10.67 -12.13 -1.17
N THR A 202 11.02 -13.32 -1.66
CA THR A 202 11.56 -13.51 -3.01
C THR A 202 10.53 -13.12 -4.08
N ALA A 203 9.27 -13.50 -3.89
CA ALA A 203 8.19 -13.11 -4.78
C ALA A 203 7.99 -11.58 -4.80
N LEU A 204 8.01 -10.92 -3.63
CA LEU A 204 7.90 -9.46 -3.57
C LEU A 204 9.10 -8.76 -4.22
N ARG A 205 10.33 -9.24 -3.97
CA ARG A 205 11.54 -8.71 -4.61
C ARG A 205 11.53 -8.83 -6.12
N ALA A 206 10.87 -9.85 -6.68
CA ALA A 206 10.74 -10.01 -8.13
C ALA A 206 9.69 -9.06 -8.76
N ASN A 207 8.81 -8.46 -7.94
CA ASN A 207 7.76 -7.54 -8.38
C ASN A 207 8.09 -6.06 -8.12
N VAL A 208 9.19 -5.78 -7.40
CA VAL A 208 9.79 -4.44 -7.23
C VAL A 208 10.81 -4.20 -8.33
#